data_AF-A0A9D2LQH9-F1
#
_entry.id   AF-A0A9D2LQH9-F1
#
_cell.length_a   1.000
_cell.length_b   1.000
_cell.length_c   1.000
_cell.angle_alpha   90.00
_cell.angle_beta   90.00
_cell.angle_gamma   90.00
#
_symmetry.space_group_name_H-M   'P 1'
#
loop_
_entity.id
_entity.type
_entity.pdbx_description
1 polymer ?
#
loop_
_entity_poly.entity_id
_entity_poly.type
_entity_poly.pdbx_seq_one_letter_code
_entity_poly.pdbx_strand_id
1 'polypeptide(L)'
;MENFNDGSHILYVNSAIQDDTELGRLMHDLTCRDPDKMYSPILAERVRELKETQKGVEIMCREMDKIFNEGVELGEERGFERGKMEAKQETVLSMAEMGISPEQIAKAVKENVNLVQKWISESMAMAKP
;
A
#
# COMPACT_ATOMS: atom_id res chain seq x y z
N MET A 1 -2.98 -17.06 -21.79
CA MET A 1 -2.01 -16.30 -20.97
C MET A 1 -1.22 -15.45 -21.93
N GLU A 2 -1.25 -14.12 -21.77
CA GLU A 2 -0.32 -13.25 -22.50
C GLU A 2 1.10 -13.54 -22.02
N ASN A 3 2.03 -13.72 -22.96
CA ASN A 3 3.44 -13.76 -22.63
C ASN A 3 3.87 -12.34 -22.25
N PHE A 4 4.38 -12.18 -21.03
CA PHE A 4 5.19 -11.03 -20.71
C PHE A 4 6.45 -11.14 -21.59
N ASN A 5 6.59 -10.26 -22.56
CA ASN A 5 7.67 -10.31 -23.56
C ASN A 5 9.02 -9.85 -22.96
N ASP A 6 9.19 -10.05 -21.65
CA ASP A 6 10.35 -9.69 -20.82
C ASP A 6 11.21 -10.90 -20.46
N GLY A 7 10.85 -12.09 -20.96
CA GLY A 7 11.56 -13.35 -20.68
C GLY A 7 11.18 -13.99 -19.35
N SER A 8 10.17 -13.46 -18.65
CA SER A 8 9.66 -14.06 -17.41
C SER A 8 8.66 -15.18 -17.71
N HIS A 9 8.80 -16.28 -16.98
CA HIS A 9 7.82 -17.38 -16.97
C HIS A 9 7.17 -17.43 -15.58
N ILE A 10 5.97 -16.85 -15.46
CA ILE A 10 5.26 -16.75 -14.18
C ILE A 10 4.43 -18.02 -13.95
N LEU A 11 4.79 -18.78 -12.93
CA LEU A 11 4.05 -19.95 -12.47
C LEU A 11 3.15 -19.55 -11.29
N TYR A 12 1.84 -19.74 -11.45
CA TYR A 12 0.89 -19.55 -10.37
C TYR A 12 0.69 -20.87 -9.63
N VAL A 13 1.04 -20.88 -8.35
CA VAL A 13 0.90 -22.04 -7.46
C VAL A 13 -0.03 -21.70 -6.31
N ASN A 14 -0.93 -22.62 -5.96
CA ASN A 14 -1.78 -22.50 -4.78
C ASN A 14 -1.06 -23.12 -3.58
N SER A 15 -0.62 -22.29 -2.64
CA SER A 15 0.09 -22.73 -1.44
C SER A 15 -0.80 -23.25 -0.32
N ALA A 16 -2.13 -23.31 -0.51
CA ALA A 16 -3.06 -23.84 0.48
C ALA A 16 -2.94 -25.37 0.65
N ILE A 17 -2.42 -26.07 -0.35
CA ILE A 17 -2.18 -27.51 -0.29
C ILE A 17 -0.77 -27.74 0.28
N GLN A 18 -0.70 -28.30 1.47
CA GLN A 18 0.54 -28.65 2.17
C GLN A 18 0.54 -30.13 2.58
N ASP A 19 0.12 -30.99 1.64
CA ASP A 19 0.16 -32.44 1.83
C ASP A 19 1.60 -32.99 1.74
N ASP A 20 1.76 -34.29 1.97
CA ASP A 20 3.07 -34.94 2.04
C ASP A 20 3.70 -35.21 0.64
N THR A 21 3.17 -34.57 -0.40
CA THR A 21 3.74 -34.62 -1.77
C THR A 21 4.93 -33.68 -1.90
N GLU A 22 5.74 -33.84 -2.95
CA GLU A 22 6.87 -32.92 -3.21
C GLU A 22 6.41 -31.47 -3.35
N LEU A 23 5.30 -31.24 -4.07
CA LEU A 23 4.71 -29.91 -4.22
C LEU A 23 4.16 -29.40 -2.88
N GLY A 24 3.45 -30.23 -2.12
CA GLY A 24 2.90 -29.85 -0.81
C GLY A 24 3.99 -29.47 0.20
N ARG A 25 5.10 -30.21 0.25
CA ARG A 25 6.28 -29.85 1.05
C ARG A 25 6.94 -28.56 0.59
N LEU A 26 7.05 -28.33 -0.72
CA LEU A 26 7.57 -27.07 -1.25
C LEU A 26 6.66 -25.88 -0.86
N MET A 27 5.34 -26.05 -0.94
CA MET A 27 4.39 -25.02 -0.52
C MET A 27 4.47 -24.74 0.98
N HIS A 28 4.65 -25.77 1.81
CA HIS A 28 4.98 -25.62 3.22
C HIS A 28 6.22 -24.74 3.40
N ASP A 29 7.33 -25.07 2.74
CA ASP A 29 8.61 -24.39 2.92
C ASP A 29 8.57 -22.91 2.54
N LEU A 30 7.84 -22.53 1.50
CA LEU A 30 7.65 -21.13 1.10
C LEU A 30 6.91 -20.29 2.15
N THR A 31 6.18 -20.92 3.07
CA THR A 31 5.48 -20.25 4.18
C THR A 31 6.17 -20.48 5.54
N CYS A 32 7.09 -21.44 5.59
CA CYS A 32 7.80 -21.79 6.81
C CYS A 32 8.82 -20.69 7.16
N ARG A 33 8.87 -20.31 8.44
CA ARG A 33 9.81 -19.29 8.93
C ARG A 33 11.07 -19.88 9.55
N ASP A 34 10.99 -21.14 9.95
CA ASP A 34 11.99 -21.86 10.72
C ASP A 34 12.74 -22.81 9.76
N PRO A 35 14.03 -22.54 9.48
CA PRO A 35 14.79 -23.36 8.54
C PRO A 35 15.01 -24.80 9.04
N ASP A 36 14.90 -25.07 10.34
CA ASP A 36 14.98 -26.45 10.88
C ASP A 36 13.74 -27.29 10.55
N LYS A 37 12.63 -26.64 10.16
CA LYS A 37 11.37 -27.30 9.82
C LYS A 37 11.14 -27.40 8.32
N MET A 38 12.04 -26.88 7.49
CA MET A 38 11.91 -26.94 6.04
C MET A 38 12.34 -28.30 5.48
N TYR A 39 11.64 -28.78 4.46
CA TYR A 39 11.98 -30.03 3.77
C TYR A 39 13.09 -29.82 2.72
N SER A 40 13.07 -28.67 2.03
CA SER A 40 14.02 -28.29 1.00
C SER A 40 15.32 -27.77 1.64
N PRO A 41 16.46 -28.48 1.47
CA PRO A 41 17.73 -28.03 2.04
C PRO A 41 18.19 -26.69 1.45
N ILE A 42 17.86 -26.42 0.18
CA ILE A 42 18.21 -25.18 -0.51
C ILE A 42 17.49 -23.98 0.12
N LEU A 43 16.18 -24.13 0.38
CA LEU A 43 15.40 -23.06 1.02
C LEU A 43 15.82 -22.90 2.48
N ALA A 44 16.05 -23.99 3.20
CA ALA A 44 16.54 -23.98 4.58
C ALA A 44 17.86 -23.21 4.71
N GLU A 45 18.85 -23.53 3.86
CA GLU A 45 20.15 -22.86 3.84
C GLU A 45 20.00 -21.38 3.55
N ARG A 46 19.20 -21.01 2.54
CA ARG A 46 19.01 -19.59 2.19
C ARG A 46 18.33 -18.81 3.31
N VAL A 47 17.35 -19.40 4.00
CA VAL A 47 16.68 -18.76 5.13
C VAL A 47 17.63 -18.60 6.32
N ARG A 48 18.46 -19.60 6.63
CA ARG A 48 19.51 -19.44 7.66
C ARG A 48 20.51 -18.37 7.29
N GLU A 49 20.97 -18.34 6.04
CA GLU A 49 21.91 -17.33 5.59
C GLU A 49 21.35 -15.93 5.87
N LEU A 50 20.10 -15.68 5.49
CA LEU A 50 19.46 -14.37 5.65
C LEU A 50 19.08 -14.02 7.08
N LYS A 51 18.73 -15.00 7.93
CA LYS A 51 18.19 -14.74 9.28
C LYS A 51 19.16 -14.97 10.43
N GLU A 52 20.12 -15.87 10.27
CA GLU A 52 20.95 -16.38 11.36
C GLU A 52 22.43 -16.00 11.19
N THR A 53 22.88 -15.72 9.96
CA THR A 53 24.26 -15.25 9.76
C THR A 53 24.36 -13.75 9.97
N GLN A 54 25.48 -13.30 10.53
CA GLN A 54 25.74 -11.87 10.76
C GLN A 54 25.58 -11.04 9.47
N LYS A 55 26.16 -11.52 8.36
CA LYS A 55 26.08 -10.86 7.06
C LYS A 55 24.63 -10.78 6.55
N GLY A 56 23.86 -11.85 6.68
CA GLY A 56 22.47 -11.87 6.25
C GLY A 56 21.60 -10.94 7.07
N VAL A 57 21.77 -10.95 8.40
CA VAL A 57 21.07 -10.05 9.31
C VAL A 57 21.36 -8.59 8.97
N GLU A 58 22.62 -8.23 8.72
CA GLU A 58 23.00 -6.86 8.31
C GLU A 58 22.32 -6.42 7.02
N ILE A 59 22.28 -7.30 6.00
CA ILE A 59 21.58 -7.04 4.75
C ILE A 59 20.09 -6.83 5.00
N MET A 60 19.45 -7.74 5.74
CA MET A 60 18.02 -7.68 6.01
C MET A 60 17.65 -6.44 6.84
N CYS A 61 18.45 -6.07 7.85
CA CYS A 61 18.25 -4.85 8.62
C CYS A 61 18.27 -3.62 7.72
N ARG A 62 19.25 -3.51 6.83
CA ARG A 62 19.33 -2.39 5.88
C ARG A 62 18.13 -2.31 4.95
N GLU A 63 17.68 -3.45 4.42
CA GLU A 63 16.48 -3.48 3.56
C GLU A 63 15.21 -3.10 4.35
N MET A 64 15.09 -3.55 5.60
CA MET A 64 13.96 -3.17 6.47
C MET A 64 13.96 -1.68 6.80
N ASP A 65 15.12 -1.09 7.09
CA ASP A 65 15.26 0.36 7.32
C ASP A 65 14.86 1.15 6.08
N LYS A 66 15.24 0.67 4.89
CA LYS A 66 14.84 1.28 3.62
C LYS A 66 13.32 1.25 3.44
N ILE A 67 12.68 0.09 3.62
CA ILE A 67 11.22 -0.05 3.52
C ILE A 67 10.53 0.87 4.53
N PHE A 68 11.04 0.94 5.76
CA PHE A 68 10.49 1.81 6.79
C PHE A 68 10.57 3.29 6.40
N ASN A 69 11.74 3.76 5.98
CA ASN A 69 11.95 5.15 5.59
C ASN A 69 11.11 5.54 4.36
N GLU A 70 11.04 4.68 3.34
CA GLU A 70 10.16 4.88 2.17
C GLU A 70 8.69 4.95 2.60
N GLY A 71 8.28 4.11 3.56
CA GLY A 71 6.94 4.13 4.13
C GLY A 71 6.62 5.43 4.90
N VAL A 72 7.59 5.97 5.64
CA VAL A 72 7.46 7.25 6.34
C VAL A 72 7.31 8.39 5.33
N GLU A 73 8.21 8.48 4.34
CA GLU A 73 8.18 9.53 3.32
C GLU A 73 6.86 9.54 2.53
N LEU A 74 6.43 8.36 2.07
CA LEU A 74 5.14 8.20 1.39
C LEU A 74 3.96 8.55 2.30
N GLY A 75 4.07 8.24 3.59
CA GLY A 75 3.07 8.58 4.59
C GLY A 75 2.94 10.09 4.80
N GLU A 76 4.07 10.78 4.92
CA GLU A 76 4.13 12.24 5.06
C GLU A 76 3.60 12.96 3.82
N GLU A 77 4.00 12.53 2.63
CA GLU A 77 3.52 13.09 1.35
C GLU A 77 1.99 12.95 1.23
N ARG A 78 1.48 11.72 1.41
CA ARG A 78 0.02 11.45 1.37
C ARG A 78 -0.73 12.24 2.44
N GLY A 79 -0.17 12.32 3.65
CA GLY A 79 -0.75 13.07 4.76
C GLY A 79 -0.84 14.56 4.45
N PHE A 80 0.23 15.13 3.88
CA PHE A 80 0.27 16.53 3.48
C PHE A 80 -0.73 16.84 2.36
N GLU A 81 -0.77 16.03 1.31
CA GLU A 81 -1.73 16.19 0.21
C GLU A 81 -3.17 16.09 0.69
N ARG A 82 -3.46 15.06 1.51
CA ARG A 82 -4.77 14.86 2.11
C ARG A 82 -5.18 16.05 2.98
N GLY A 83 -4.30 16.50 3.87
CA GLY A 83 -4.58 17.65 4.74
C GLY A 83 -4.85 18.94 3.96
N LYS A 84 -4.11 19.17 2.87
CA LYS A 84 -4.35 20.30 1.97
C LYS A 84 -5.71 20.23 1.28
N MET A 85 -6.15 19.03 0.88
CA MET A 85 -7.46 18.82 0.27
C MET A 85 -8.60 18.95 1.28
N GLU A 86 -8.45 18.38 2.48
CA GLU A 86 -9.43 18.50 3.57
C GLU A 86 -9.60 19.97 4.00
N ALA A 87 -8.50 20.71 4.17
CA ALA A 87 -8.56 22.14 4.51
C ALA A 87 -9.26 22.98 3.41
N LYS A 88 -9.04 22.64 2.14
CA LYS A 88 -9.77 23.27 1.02
C LYS A 88 -11.27 22.95 1.08
N GLN A 89 -11.63 21.69 1.31
CA GLN A 89 -13.03 21.26 1.43
C GLN A 89 -13.72 21.97 2.61
N GLU A 90 -13.09 22.02 3.77
CA GLU A 90 -13.62 22.74 4.95
C GLU A 90 -13.84 24.23 4.65
N THR A 91 -12.87 24.87 3.97
CA THR A 91 -13.00 26.26 3.53
C THR A 91 -14.19 26.43 2.56
N VAL A 92 -14.34 25.52 1.59
CA VAL A 92 -15.48 25.53 0.65
C VAL A 92 -16.81 25.44 1.38
N LEU A 93 -16.92 24.50 2.33
CA LEU A 93 -18.16 24.29 3.09
C LEU A 93 -18.49 25.50 3.96
N SER A 94 -17.52 26.04 4.69
CA SER A 94 -17.70 27.24 5.51
C SER A 94 -18.15 28.45 4.68
N MET A 95 -17.54 28.68 3.51
CA MET A 95 -17.95 29.76 2.61
C MET A 95 -19.36 29.54 2.04
N ALA A 96 -19.73 28.30 1.74
CA ALA A 96 -21.07 27.97 1.25
C ALA A 96 -22.14 28.19 2.33
N GLU A 97 -21.85 27.82 3.59
CA GLU A 97 -22.72 28.10 4.74
C GLU A 97 -22.93 29.60 4.97
N MET A 98 -21.92 30.42 4.67
CA MET A 98 -22.03 31.89 4.67
C MET A 98 -22.82 32.46 3.48
N GLY A 99 -23.33 31.61 2.58
CA GLY A 99 -24.13 32.01 1.42
C GLY A 99 -23.32 32.53 0.23
N ILE A 100 -22.02 32.26 0.18
CA ILE A 100 -21.17 32.66 -0.95
C ILE A 100 -21.46 31.74 -2.16
N SER A 101 -21.52 32.29 -3.37
CA SER A 101 -21.85 31.49 -4.56
C SER A 101 -20.75 30.48 -4.92
N PRO A 102 -21.08 29.30 -5.47
CA PRO A 102 -20.09 28.30 -5.88
C PRO A 102 -19.01 28.83 -6.83
N GLU A 103 -19.35 29.78 -7.72
CA GLU A 103 -18.43 30.41 -8.66
C GLU A 103 -17.39 31.29 -7.96
N GLN A 104 -17.82 32.04 -6.92
CA GLN A 104 -16.93 32.87 -6.12
C GLN A 104 -16.02 32.01 -5.23
N ILE A 105 -16.56 30.93 -4.66
CA ILE A 105 -15.80 29.97 -3.85
C ILE A 105 -14.73 29.30 -4.72
N ALA A 106 -15.11 28.78 -5.90
CA ALA A 106 -14.18 28.16 -6.85
C ALA A 106 -13.01 29.08 -7.21
N LYS A 107 -13.28 30.38 -7.41
CA LYS A 107 -12.24 31.38 -7.63
C LYS A 107 -11.33 31.56 -6.41
N ALA A 108 -11.88 31.56 -5.19
CA ALA A 108 -11.14 31.74 -3.95
C ALA A 108 -10.21 30.56 -3.64
N VAL A 109 -10.70 29.31 -3.79
CA VAL A 109 -9.91 28.09 -3.51
C VAL A 109 -9.10 27.60 -4.71
N LYS A 110 -9.23 28.28 -5.86
CA LYS A 110 -8.59 27.96 -7.14
C LYS A 110 -8.91 26.55 -7.64
N GLU A 111 -10.19 26.17 -7.55
CA GLU A 111 -10.70 24.87 -7.99
C GLU A 111 -11.78 25.03 -9.07
N ASN A 112 -12.15 23.92 -9.71
CA ASN A 112 -13.24 23.90 -10.67
C ASN A 112 -14.60 24.03 -9.96
N VAL A 113 -15.52 24.82 -10.53
CA VAL A 113 -16.88 25.00 -10.00
C VAL A 113 -17.62 23.67 -9.82
N ASN A 114 -17.47 22.72 -10.74
CA ASN A 114 -18.09 21.40 -10.65
C ASN A 114 -17.56 20.60 -9.44
N LEU A 115 -16.27 20.75 -9.12
CA LEU A 115 -15.65 20.07 -7.98
C LEU A 115 -16.14 20.69 -6.66
N VAL A 116 -16.24 22.02 -6.61
CA VAL A 116 -16.82 22.76 -5.47
C VAL A 116 -18.28 22.35 -5.24
N GLN A 117 -19.10 22.34 -6.29
CA GLN A 117 -20.50 21.90 -6.20
C GLN A 117 -20.61 20.45 -5.74
N LYS A 118 -19.73 19.57 -6.23
CA LYS A 118 -19.64 18.18 -5.78
C LYS A 118 -19.40 18.11 -4.27
N TRP A 119 -18.37 18.78 -3.75
CA TRP A 119 -18.07 18.76 -2.31
C TRP A 119 -19.21 19.30 -1.44
N ILE A 120 -19.86 20.38 -1.87
CA ILE A 120 -21.04 20.94 -1.19
C ILE A 120 -22.18 19.91 -1.20
N SER A 121 -22.45 19.26 -2.33
CA SER A 121 -23.50 18.25 -2.45
C SER A 121 -23.26 16.99 -1.62
N GLU A 122 -22.01 16.51 -1.56
CA GLU A 122 -21.60 15.36 -0.77
C GLU A 122 -21.78 15.63 0.73
N SER A 123 -21.38 16.81 1.20
CA SER A 123 -21.59 17.22 2.60
C SER A 123 -23.08 17.32 2.97
N MET A 124 -23.91 17.87 2.09
CA MET A 124 -25.36 17.95 2.31
C MET A 124 -26.02 16.56 2.33
N ALA A 125 -25.51 15.62 1.53
CA ALA A 125 -26.00 14.24 1.52
C ALA A 125 -25.64 13.50 2.82
N MET A 126 -24.46 13.75 3.40
CA MET A 126 -24.02 13.18 4.68
C MET A 126 -24.74 13.79 5.89
N ALA A 127 -25.30 15.01 5.75
CA ALA A 127 -26.07 15.69 6.79
C ALA A 127 -27.57 15.34 6.80
N LYS A 128 -28.05 14.51 5.86
CA LYS A 128 -29.45 14.08 5.79
C LYS A 128 -29.68 12.91 6.77
N PRO A 129 -30.69 12.96 7.65
CA PRO A 129 -30.94 11.95 8.69
C PRO A 129 -31.31 10.58 8.13
#